data_AF-A0A5K0Z3U9-F1
#
_entry.id   AF-A0A5K0Z3U9-F1
#
_cell.length_a   1.000
_cell.length_b   1.000
_cell.length_c   1.000
_cell.angle_alpha   90.00
_cell.angle_beta   90.00
_cell.angle_gamma   90.00
#
_symmetry.space_group_name_H-M   'P 1'
#
loop_
_entity.id
_entity.type
_entity.pdbx_description
1 polymer ?
#
loop_
_entity_poly.entity_id
_entity_poly.type
_entity_poly.pdbx_seq_one_letter_code
_entity_poly.pdbx_strand_id
1 'polypeptide(L)'
;FEDCTFDWLYWPQAREPYNAETVDYIMSMDAEKDIALLKFHGWELSLECSRTLRISTMLLKKGAQRGMSPYEIGSIMCRETLNKESVIEEIMHEAQEGILPGMSETAFLDDVSQILDRRLDDLVAKKGI
;
A
#
# COMPACT_ATOMS: atom_id res chain seq x y z
N PHE A 1 -4.04 0.09 22.61
CA PHE A 1 -3.97 -0.63 21.33
C PHE A 1 -2.53 -0.52 20.88
N GLU A 2 -1.83 -1.65 20.82
CA GLU A 2 -0.52 -1.69 20.15
C GLU A 2 -0.78 -1.54 18.65
N ASP A 3 -0.08 -0.59 18.01
CA ASP A 3 -0.06 -0.54 16.56
C ASP A 3 0.52 -1.86 16.04
N CYS A 4 -0.20 -2.53 15.13
CA CYS A 4 0.32 -3.72 14.48
C CYS A 4 1.60 -3.36 13.72
N THR A 5 2.74 -3.87 14.20
CA THR A 5 4.03 -3.70 13.54
C THR A 5 4.41 -5.01 12.86
N PHE A 6 4.94 -4.93 11.66
CA PHE A 6 5.48 -6.10 10.98
C PHE A 6 6.85 -6.44 11.55
N ASP A 7 6.95 -7.49 12.38
CA ASP A 7 8.22 -7.88 13.02
C ASP A 7 9.38 -8.11 12.04
N TRP A 8 9.07 -8.60 10.83
CA TRP A 8 10.06 -8.82 9.78
C TRP A 8 10.69 -7.52 9.26
N LEU A 9 10.14 -6.34 9.56
CA LEU A 9 10.78 -5.05 9.25
C LEU A 9 12.14 -4.89 9.94
N TYR A 10 12.32 -5.53 11.09
CA TYR A 10 13.58 -5.47 11.83
C TYR A 10 14.63 -6.46 11.33
N TRP A 11 14.26 -7.38 10.43
CA TRP A 11 15.18 -8.36 9.89
C TRP A 11 16.07 -7.71 8.81
N PRO A 12 17.40 -7.99 8.81
CA PRO A 12 18.30 -7.47 7.78
C PRO A 12 17.82 -7.76 6.34
N GLN A 13 17.20 -8.92 6.14
CA GLN A 13 16.68 -9.39 4.86
C GLN A 13 15.61 -8.46 4.26
N ALA A 14 14.83 -7.76 5.09
CA ALA A 14 13.82 -6.82 4.60
C ALA A 14 14.43 -5.58 3.92
N ARG A 15 15.74 -5.33 4.10
CA ARG A 15 16.44 -4.20 3.47
C ARG A 15 16.95 -4.52 2.07
N GLU A 16 16.92 -5.79 1.68
CA GLU A 16 17.30 -6.22 0.33
C GLU A 16 16.12 -6.03 -0.64
N PRO A 17 16.32 -5.39 -1.80
CA PRO A 17 15.29 -5.31 -2.84
C PRO A 17 14.83 -6.69 -3.31
N TYR A 18 13.60 -6.77 -3.81
CA TYR A 18 13.09 -7.98 -4.42
C TYR A 18 13.89 -8.36 -5.68
N ASN A 19 14.07 -9.66 -5.91
CA ASN A 19 14.63 -10.16 -7.17
C ASN A 19 13.61 -10.04 -8.31
N ALA A 20 14.07 -10.16 -9.55
CA ALA A 20 13.22 -9.99 -10.74
C ALA A 20 12.00 -10.92 -10.76
N GLU A 21 12.16 -12.20 -10.41
CA GLU A 21 11.07 -13.17 -10.34
C GLU A 21 9.98 -12.75 -9.34
N THR A 22 10.38 -12.24 -8.17
CA THR A 22 9.45 -11.77 -7.15
C THR A 22 8.75 -10.48 -7.59
N VAL A 23 9.46 -9.58 -8.28
CA VAL A 23 8.85 -8.39 -8.87
C VAL A 23 7.81 -8.77 -9.92
N ASP A 24 8.12 -9.72 -10.81
CA ASP A 24 7.17 -10.21 -11.81
C ASP A 24 5.92 -10.82 -11.16
N TYR A 25 6.10 -11.61 -10.10
CA TYR A 25 5.00 -12.13 -9.30
C TYR A 25 4.16 -11.00 -8.69
N ILE A 26 4.78 -10.02 -8.03
CA ILE A 26 4.09 -8.86 -7.46
C ILE A 26 3.29 -8.11 -8.55
N MET A 27 3.88 -7.90 -9.74
CA MET A 27 3.20 -7.23 -10.85
C MET A 27 1.97 -8.00 -11.35
N SER A 28 1.98 -9.33 -11.23
CA SER A 28 0.86 -10.19 -11.61
C SER A 28 -0.33 -10.18 -10.64
N MET A 29 -0.14 -9.70 -9.41
CA MET A 29 -1.19 -9.64 -8.39
C MET A 29 -2.36 -8.75 -8.82
N ASP A 30 -3.58 -9.15 -8.46
CA ASP A 30 -4.83 -8.53 -8.88
C ASP A 30 -5.87 -8.61 -7.75
N ALA A 31 -6.03 -7.50 -7.03
CA ALA A 31 -6.89 -7.44 -5.85
C ALA A 31 -8.36 -7.75 -6.17
N GLU A 32 -8.87 -7.42 -7.36
CA GLU A 32 -10.27 -7.73 -7.70
C GLU A 32 -10.48 -9.23 -7.91
N LYS A 33 -9.49 -9.93 -8.49
CA LYS A 33 -9.54 -11.40 -8.61
C LYS A 33 -9.50 -12.05 -7.24
N ASP A 34 -8.67 -11.55 -6.32
CA ASP A 34 -8.58 -12.08 -4.96
C ASP A 34 -9.89 -11.86 -4.20
N ILE A 35 -10.50 -10.67 -4.30
CA ILE A 35 -11.81 -10.35 -3.69
C ILE A 35 -12.91 -11.23 -4.28
N ALA A 36 -12.94 -11.41 -5.60
CA ALA A 36 -13.92 -12.26 -6.27
C ALA A 36 -13.78 -13.73 -5.86
N LEU A 37 -12.54 -14.21 -5.69
CA LEU A 37 -12.24 -15.56 -5.22
C LEU A 37 -12.71 -15.77 -3.77
N LEU A 38 -12.44 -14.83 -2.88
CA LEU A 38 -12.94 -14.87 -1.49
C LEU A 38 -14.47 -14.93 -1.45
N LYS A 39 -15.12 -14.07 -2.26
CA LYS A 39 -16.59 -14.08 -2.38
C LYS A 39 -17.11 -15.41 -2.93
N PHE A 40 -16.45 -16.00 -3.92
CA PHE A 40 -16.82 -17.31 -4.45
C PHE A 40 -16.77 -18.42 -3.38
N HIS A 41 -15.83 -18.33 -2.45
CA HIS A 41 -15.72 -19.24 -1.30
C HIS A 41 -16.62 -18.86 -0.12
N GLY A 42 -17.55 -17.90 -0.29
CA GLY A 42 -18.51 -17.51 0.73
C GLY A 42 -18.00 -16.45 1.72
N TRP A 43 -16.83 -15.85 1.47
CA TRP A 43 -16.31 -14.76 2.28
C TRP A 43 -16.52 -13.42 1.56
N GLU A 44 -17.60 -12.73 1.90
CA GLU A 44 -17.82 -11.35 1.47
C GLU A 44 -17.07 -10.38 2.38
N LEU A 45 -16.10 -9.66 1.82
CA LEU A 45 -15.37 -8.62 2.54
C LEU A 45 -16.23 -7.36 2.70
N SER A 46 -16.04 -6.65 3.82
CA SER A 46 -16.60 -5.30 3.95
C SER A 46 -15.94 -4.33 2.97
N LEU A 47 -16.54 -3.14 2.80
CA LEU A 47 -15.96 -2.08 1.99
C LEU A 47 -14.56 -1.71 2.48
N GLU A 48 -14.38 -1.57 3.79
CA GLU A 48 -13.11 -1.22 4.42
C GLU A 48 -12.06 -2.31 4.18
N CYS A 49 -12.40 -3.58 4.41
CA CYS A 49 -11.45 -4.68 4.19
C CYS A 49 -11.03 -4.80 2.72
N SER A 50 -12.00 -4.69 1.79
CA SER A 50 -11.70 -4.75 0.36
C SER A 50 -10.87 -3.56 -0.10
N ARG A 51 -11.13 -2.35 0.43
CA ARG A 51 -10.33 -1.15 0.19
C ARG A 51 -8.90 -1.31 0.72
N THR A 52 -8.72 -1.81 1.94
CA THR A 52 -7.38 -2.09 2.49
C THR A 52 -6.59 -3.05 1.59
N LEU A 53 -7.22 -4.12 1.10
CA LEU A 53 -6.57 -5.07 0.18
C LEU A 53 -6.14 -4.38 -1.13
N ARG A 54 -7.04 -3.61 -1.76
CA ARG A 54 -6.73 -2.86 -3.00
C ARG A 54 -5.54 -1.92 -2.82
N ILE A 55 -5.57 -1.13 -1.75
CA ILE A 55 -4.55 -0.11 -1.48
C ILE A 55 -3.22 -0.75 -1.12
N SER A 56 -3.24 -1.82 -0.31
CA SER A 56 -2.01 -2.56 0.04
C SER A 56 -1.39 -3.22 -1.19
N THR A 57 -2.20 -3.81 -2.08
CA THR A 57 -1.73 -4.36 -3.36
C THR A 57 -1.18 -3.26 -4.27
N MET A 58 -1.83 -2.09 -4.35
CA MET A 58 -1.29 -0.94 -5.10
C MET A 58 0.05 -0.47 -4.55
N LEU A 59 0.16 -0.28 -3.24
CA LEU A 59 1.40 0.16 -2.58
C LEU A 59 2.54 -0.83 -2.85
N LEU A 60 2.28 -2.13 -2.69
CA LEU A 60 3.28 -3.18 -2.94
C LEU A 60 3.75 -3.15 -4.41
N LYS A 61 2.84 -3.08 -5.37
CA LYS A 61 3.17 -3.02 -6.80
C LYS A 61 3.97 -1.76 -7.14
N LYS A 62 3.47 -0.59 -6.73
CA LYS A 62 4.12 0.69 -7.03
C LYS A 62 5.50 0.83 -6.38
N GLY A 63 5.67 0.32 -5.16
CA GLY A 63 6.94 0.31 -4.45
C GLY A 63 7.95 -0.67 -5.07
N ALA A 64 7.52 -1.91 -5.35
CA ALA A 64 8.39 -2.92 -5.97
C ALA A 64 8.86 -2.49 -7.37
N GLN A 65 7.97 -1.87 -8.17
CA GLN A 65 8.32 -1.32 -9.48
C GLN A 65 9.40 -0.22 -9.40
N ARG A 66 9.46 0.52 -8.29
CA ARG A 66 10.47 1.54 -8.01
C ARG A 66 11.76 0.99 -7.38
N GLY A 67 11.87 -0.34 -7.24
CA GLY A 67 13.02 -1.00 -6.62
C GLY A 67 13.11 -0.82 -5.11
N MET A 68 12.00 -0.47 -4.45
CA MET A 68 11.95 -0.36 -3.00
C MET A 68 12.06 -1.74 -2.35
N SER A 69 12.72 -1.81 -1.19
CA SER A 69 12.83 -3.03 -0.41
C SER A 69 11.55 -3.30 0.41
N PRO A 70 11.33 -4.54 0.89
CA PRO A 70 10.23 -4.85 1.81
C PRO A 70 10.16 -3.91 3.02
N TYR A 71 11.32 -3.54 3.58
CA TYR A 71 11.44 -2.61 4.69
C TYR A 71 10.88 -1.23 4.33
N GLU A 72 11.24 -0.70 3.16
CA GLU A 72 10.78 0.62 2.73
C GLU A 72 9.27 0.64 2.49
N ILE A 73 8.75 -0.41 1.84
CA ILE A 73 7.31 -0.55 1.58
C ILE A 73 6.52 -0.76 2.87
N GLY A 74 6.97 -1.65 3.76
CA GLY A 74 6.26 -1.93 5.01
C GLY A 74 6.37 -0.77 6.01
N SER A 75 7.45 0.00 5.99
CA SER A 75 7.58 1.21 6.82
C SER A 75 6.56 2.30 6.44
N ILE A 76 6.07 2.32 5.21
CA ILE A 76 4.98 3.23 4.80
C ILE A 76 3.66 2.87 5.51
N MET A 77 3.45 1.59 5.84
CA MET A 77 2.25 1.11 6.51
C MET A 77 2.31 1.20 8.04
N CYS A 78 3.50 1.38 8.61
CA CYS A 78 3.69 1.39 10.06
C CYS A 78 3.89 2.81 10.58
N ARG A 79 3.32 3.10 11.75
CA ARG A 79 3.59 4.35 12.47
C ARG A 79 4.97 4.29 13.12
N GLU A 80 5.69 5.41 13.07
CA GLU A 80 6.97 5.53 13.81
C GLU A 80 6.74 5.61 15.33
N THR A 81 5.64 6.25 15.73
CA THR A 81 5.20 6.38 17.13
C THR A 81 3.67 6.41 17.17
N LEU A 82 3.07 6.11 18.32
CA LEU A 82 1.60 6.15 18.51
C LEU A 82 0.95 7.50 18.17
N ASN A 83 1.73 8.59 18.16
CA ASN A 83 1.25 9.96 17.97
C ASN A 83 1.56 10.53 16.57
N LYS A 84 2.20 9.75 15.70
CA LYS A 84 2.56 10.17 14.34
C LYS A 84 1.94 9.20 13.35
N GLU A 85 1.08 9.73 12.48
CA GLU A 85 0.48 8.96 11.38
C GLU A 85 1.56 8.33 10.52
N SER A 86 1.26 7.14 10.02
CA SER A 86 2.06 6.47 9.00
C SER A 86 1.87 7.18 7.66
N VAL A 87 2.81 6.97 6.74
CA VAL A 87 2.72 7.59 5.40
C VAL A 87 1.44 7.14 4.69
N ILE A 88 1.00 5.88 4.86
CA ILE A 88 -0.25 5.43 4.27
C ILE A 88 -1.47 6.13 4.87
N GLU A 89 -1.47 6.44 6.17
CA GLU A 89 -2.56 7.18 6.81
C GLU A 89 -2.62 8.62 6.32
N GLU A 90 -1.46 9.29 6.18
CA GLU A 90 -1.39 10.63 5.58
C GLU A 90 -1.97 10.63 4.16
N ILE A 91 -1.64 9.61 3.35
CA ILE A 91 -2.16 9.44 2.00
C ILE A 91 -3.67 9.25 2.01
N MET A 92 -4.18 8.44 2.93
CA MET A 92 -5.61 8.19 3.06
C MET A 92 -6.37 9.45 3.50
N HIS A 93 -5.78 10.22 4.42
CA HIS A 93 -6.36 11.49 4.86
C HIS A 93 -6.41 12.51 3.70
N GLU A 94 -5.32 12.64 2.94
CA GLU A 94 -5.25 13.51 1.77
C GLU A 94 -6.32 13.14 0.71
N ALA A 95 -6.47 11.84 0.41
CA ALA A 95 -7.51 11.37 -0.51
C ALA A 95 -8.93 11.63 0.04
N GLN A 96 -9.11 11.49 1.36
CA GLN A 96 -10.39 11.70 2.03
C GLN A 96 -10.82 13.18 1.99
N GLU A 97 -9.88 14.12 2.10
CA GLU A 97 -10.13 15.56 1.96
C GLU A 97 -10.59 15.95 0.55
N GLY A 98 -10.18 15.18 -0.47
CA GLY A 98 -10.58 15.35 -1.86
C GLY A 98 -11.96 14.80 -2.21
N ILE A 99 -12.64 14.08 -1.29
CA ILE A 99 -13.90 13.40 -1.60
C ILE A 99 -15.02 14.40 -1.88
N LEU A 100 -15.62 14.27 -3.07
CA LEU A 100 -16.81 15.01 -3.47
C LEU A 100 -18.09 14.20 -3.22
N PRO A 101 -19.25 14.85 -2.98
CA PRO A 101 -20.53 14.15 -2.87
C PRO A 101 -20.82 13.31 -4.11
N GLY A 102 -21.08 12.01 -3.92
CA GLY A 102 -21.38 11.07 -5.01
C GLY A 102 -20.15 10.47 -5.72
N MET A 103 -18.94 10.71 -5.21
CA MET A 103 -17.72 10.10 -5.73
C MET A 103 -17.76 8.57 -5.60
N SER A 104 -17.38 7.87 -6.67
CA SER A 104 -17.36 6.42 -6.70
C SER A 104 -16.11 5.86 -6.01
N GLU A 105 -16.18 4.59 -5.59
CA GLU A 105 -15.01 3.90 -5.02
C GLU A 105 -13.84 3.85 -5.99
N THR A 106 -14.11 3.65 -7.28
CA THR A 106 -13.06 3.65 -8.32
C THR A 106 -12.37 5.01 -8.40
N ALA A 107 -13.14 6.10 -8.41
CA ALA A 107 -12.57 7.45 -8.44
C ALA A 107 -11.73 7.74 -7.18
N PHE A 108 -12.16 7.25 -6.02
CA PHE A 108 -11.38 7.33 -4.78
C PHE A 108 -10.06 6.57 -4.87
N LEU A 109 -10.08 5.35 -5.40
CA LEU A 109 -8.87 4.54 -5.56
C LEU A 109 -7.91 5.11 -6.60
N ASP A 110 -8.43 5.75 -7.65
CA ASP A 110 -7.63 6.45 -8.66
C ASP A 110 -6.90 7.66 -8.05
N ASP A 111 -7.57 8.40 -7.16
CA ASP A 111 -6.96 9.52 -6.42
C ASP A 111 -5.87 9.02 -5.46
N VAL A 112 -6.16 7.99 -4.66
CA VAL A 112 -5.16 7.32 -3.80
C VAL A 112 -3.97 6.84 -4.62
N SER A 113 -4.18 6.27 -5.81
CA SER A 113 -3.12 5.82 -6.71
C SER A 113 -2.20 6.97 -7.13
N GLN A 114 -2.77 8.13 -7.47
CA GLN A 114 -2.00 9.32 -7.88
C GLN A 114 -1.20 9.91 -6.71
N ILE A 115 -1.81 10.00 -5.53
CA ILE A 115 -1.14 10.46 -4.31
C ILE A 115 0.00 9.50 -3.94
N LEU A 116 -0.24 8.19 -4.04
CA LEU A 116 0.80 7.16 -3.84
C LEU A 116 1.97 7.37 -4.80
N ASP A 117 1.74 7.54 -6.10
CA ASP A 117 2.82 7.75 -7.06
C ASP A 117 3.68 8.96 -6.68
N ARG A 118 3.05 10.10 -6.40
CA ARG A 118 3.75 11.33 -5.98
C ARG A 118 4.59 11.12 -4.72
N ARG A 119 4.00 10.52 -3.68
CA ARG A 119 4.68 10.31 -2.38
C ARG A 119 5.84 9.31 -2.52
N LEU A 120 5.67 8.25 -3.31
CA LEU A 120 6.73 7.27 -3.55
C LEU A 120 7.87 7.86 -4.38
N ASP A 121 7.57 8.67 -5.40
CA ASP A 121 8.58 9.37 -6.20
C ASP A 121 9.42 10.32 -5.34
N ASP A 122 8.78 11.08 -4.44
CA ASP A 122 9.46 11.96 -3.48
C ASP A 122 10.39 11.17 -2.53
N LEU A 123 9.96 9.99 -2.07
CA LEU A 123 10.76 9.13 -1.18
C LEU A 123 11.98 8.55 -1.91
N VAL A 124 11.80 8.11 -3.16
CA VAL A 124 12.90 7.61 -4.00
C VAL A 124 13.88 8.73 -4.31
N ALA A 125 13.39 9.93 -4.63
CA ALA A 125 14.23 11.09 -4.91
C ALA A 125 15.11 11.48 -3.70
N LYS A 126 14.56 11.44 -2.48
CA LYS A 126 15.31 11.71 -1.24
C LYS A 126 16.42 10.69 -0.94
N LYS A 127 16.34 9.49 -1.53
CA LYS A 127 17.35 8.41 -1.38
C LYS A 127 18.51 8.57 -2.36
N GLY A 128 18.30 9.26 -3.49
CA GLY A 128 19.34 9.63 -4.44
C GLY A 128 20.14 10.83 -3.94
N ILE A 129 21.48 10.73 -4.00
CA ILE A 129 22.45 11.80 -3.71
C ILE A 129 22.13 13.07 -4.50
#